data_AF-A0A9P7NEI1-F1
#
_entry.id   AF-A0A9P7NEI1-F1
#
_cell.length_a   1.000
_cell.length_b   1.000
_cell.length_c   1.000
_cell.angle_alpha   90.00
_cell.angle_beta   90.00
_cell.angle_gamma   90.00
#
_symmetry.space_group_name_H-M   'P 1'
#
loop_
_entity.id
_entity.type
_entity.pdbx_description
1 polymer ?
#
loop_
_entity_poly.entity_id
_entity_poly.type
_entity_poly.pdbx_seq_one_letter_code
_entity_poly.pdbx_strand_id
1 'polypeptide(L)'
;MSVTMAVRAQAKPENSSPSSANEHGRDGNEGIPSLIFAVLTSDLEKQDAMRLVTDSIAQQRQVASFSVIAHPACLTGLVAGCASIYRLNAQRDFGTALIMMCGLVLAYLAAVRLLTANYIRLAEGLKWKQWITRPDGNDDYVLAARFGDEIIATLVLRIVTSADPTSSKGTRSSSVRKGGSGVIRAWTTRYRYRDKGIGGDMLRLAVLTTRSKCGHDAPVTFDPEHANSARPLHDMFNRPFVRREERALLALEHAIAACDRGESCFQTK
;
A
#
# COMPACT_ATOMS: atom_id res chain seq x y z
N MET A 1 66.69 -37.82 -30.72
CA MET A 1 66.51 -38.12 -29.29
C MET A 1 65.04 -38.43 -29.05
N SER A 2 64.78 -39.67 -28.64
CA SER A 2 63.61 -40.24 -27.91
C SER A 2 62.23 -39.57 -28.11
N VAL A 3 61.27 -40.22 -28.80
CA VAL A 3 60.33 -41.26 -28.28
C VAL A 3 59.55 -40.73 -27.07
N THR A 4 58.21 -40.61 -27.12
CA THR A 4 57.22 -41.57 -26.54
C THR A 4 55.82 -41.01 -26.90
N MET A 5 55.05 -41.67 -27.78
CA MET A 5 53.95 -42.61 -27.45
C MET A 5 52.82 -42.02 -26.58
N ALA A 6 51.54 -42.34 -26.72
CA ALA A 6 50.76 -43.17 -27.63
C ALA A 6 49.32 -43.19 -27.06
N VAL A 7 48.31 -43.26 -27.95
CA VAL A 7 47.20 -44.25 -27.90
C VAL A 7 46.17 -44.09 -26.74
N ARG A 8 44.85 -44.04 -26.94
CA ARG A 8 44.00 -44.94 -27.71
C ARG A 8 42.58 -44.38 -27.88
N ALA A 9 41.97 -44.65 -29.02
CA ALA A 9 40.53 -44.57 -29.26
C ALA A 9 39.93 -45.99 -29.40
N GLN A 10 38.58 -46.05 -29.28
CA GLN A 10 37.61 -47.11 -29.64
C GLN A 10 37.34 -48.23 -28.62
N ALA A 11 36.11 -48.75 -28.41
CA ALA A 11 34.75 -48.56 -28.98
C ALA A 11 33.70 -49.30 -28.06
N LYS A 12 32.49 -48.78 -27.77
CA LYS A 12 31.11 -49.04 -28.36
C LYS A 12 30.46 -50.40 -27.95
N PRO A 13 29.12 -50.70 -28.08
CA PRO A 13 27.80 -49.99 -28.01
C PRO A 13 26.86 -50.57 -26.90
N GLU A 14 25.68 -50.03 -26.55
CA GLU A 14 24.27 -50.21 -27.04
C GLU A 14 23.38 -49.50 -25.98
N ASN A 15 22.20 -48.90 -26.19
CA ASN A 15 21.06 -49.32 -26.99
C ASN A 15 20.00 -48.18 -27.12
N SER A 16 19.13 -48.32 -28.12
CA SER A 16 17.80 -47.70 -28.36
C SER A 16 17.64 -46.21 -28.76
N SER A 17 17.45 -46.00 -30.06
CA SER A 17 16.67 -44.93 -30.75
C SER A 17 15.14 -45.08 -30.49
N PRO A 18 14.18 -44.29 -31.07
CA PRO A 18 14.29 -43.19 -32.04
C PRO A 18 13.40 -41.93 -31.80
N SER A 19 13.72 -40.93 -32.62
CA SER A 19 13.02 -39.68 -32.98
C SER A 19 11.49 -39.59 -32.84
N SER A 20 11.04 -38.41 -32.37
CA SER A 20 10.03 -37.49 -32.95
C SER A 20 8.92 -37.07 -31.96
N ALA A 21 8.94 -35.81 -31.52
CA ALA A 21 7.74 -34.94 -31.43
C ALA A 21 8.09 -33.54 -30.87
N ASN A 22 7.89 -32.53 -31.73
CA ASN A 22 7.61 -31.12 -31.46
C ASN A 22 8.67 -30.21 -30.82
N GLU A 23 9.47 -29.62 -31.73
CA GLU A 23 9.70 -28.18 -31.71
C GLU A 23 8.40 -27.42 -32.03
N HIS A 24 7.81 -26.72 -31.04
CA HIS A 24 7.02 -25.52 -31.27
C HIS A 24 6.85 -24.72 -29.98
N GLY A 25 7.27 -23.44 -30.00
CA GLY A 25 7.00 -22.49 -28.90
C GLY A 25 8.22 -21.88 -28.22
N ARG A 26 9.27 -21.55 -28.98
CA ARG A 26 10.24 -20.52 -28.59
C ARG A 26 9.55 -19.16 -28.75
N ASP A 27 8.70 -18.78 -27.79
CA ASP A 27 8.10 -17.44 -27.76
C ASP A 27 8.96 -16.52 -26.89
N GLY A 28 9.54 -15.52 -27.54
CA GLY A 28 10.44 -14.55 -26.95
C GLY A 28 9.76 -13.66 -25.93
N ASN A 29 9.89 -14.02 -24.65
CA ASN A 29 9.60 -13.12 -23.53
C ASN A 29 10.82 -12.95 -22.58
N GLU A 30 12.03 -13.00 -23.13
CA GLU A 30 13.23 -12.52 -22.44
C GLU A 30 13.20 -10.99 -22.36
N GLY A 31 12.52 -10.45 -21.35
CA GLY A 31 12.59 -9.02 -21.05
C GLY A 31 11.39 -8.40 -20.34
N ILE A 32 10.26 -9.11 -20.18
CA ILE A 32 9.12 -8.58 -19.43
C ILE A 32 9.14 -9.18 -18.02
N PRO A 33 9.39 -8.37 -16.97
CA PRO A 33 9.36 -8.86 -15.60
C PRO A 33 7.96 -9.39 -15.27
N SER A 34 7.88 -10.64 -14.79
CA SER A 34 6.61 -11.22 -14.37
C SER A 34 6.15 -10.63 -13.03
N LEU A 35 4.84 -10.41 -12.91
CA LEU A 35 4.21 -9.98 -11.67
C LEU A 35 3.94 -11.20 -10.79
N ILE A 36 4.52 -11.25 -9.60
CA ILE A 36 4.41 -12.36 -8.65
C ILE A 36 3.77 -11.85 -7.37
N PHE A 37 2.83 -12.63 -6.83
CA PHE A 37 2.19 -12.38 -5.55
C PHE A 37 2.66 -13.43 -4.54
N ALA A 38 3.21 -12.99 -3.41
CA ALA A 38 3.76 -13.90 -2.40
C ALA A 38 3.51 -13.41 -0.97
N VAL A 39 3.41 -14.37 -0.05
CA VAL A 39 3.48 -14.10 1.39
C VAL A 39 4.96 -13.98 1.77
N LEU A 40 5.37 -12.83 2.31
CA LEU A 40 6.76 -12.57 2.68
C LEU A 40 7.11 -13.25 3.99
N THR A 41 8.09 -14.16 3.95
CA THR A 41 8.64 -14.84 5.14
C THR A 41 9.97 -14.23 5.58
N SER A 42 10.73 -13.64 4.64
CA SER A 42 12.04 -13.02 4.89
C SER A 42 11.92 -11.64 5.54
N ASP A 43 12.74 -11.37 6.56
CA ASP A 43 12.74 -10.10 7.29
C ASP A 43 13.19 -8.91 6.43
N LEU A 44 14.12 -9.15 5.48
CA LEU A 44 14.60 -8.10 4.57
C LEU A 44 13.49 -7.67 3.61
N GLU A 45 12.75 -8.62 3.05
CA GLU A 45 11.61 -8.32 2.16
C GLU A 45 10.47 -7.66 2.93
N LYS A 46 10.20 -8.09 4.17
CA LYS A 46 9.24 -7.41 5.06
C LYS A 46 9.64 -5.95 5.30
N GLN A 47 10.93 -5.67 5.51
CA GLN A 47 11.42 -4.30 5.68
C GLN A 47 11.16 -3.44 4.44
N ASP A 48 11.44 -3.97 3.24
CA ASP A 48 11.20 -3.24 1.98
C ASP A 48 9.70 -3.01 1.72
N ALA A 49 8.87 -4.01 2.02
CA ALA A 49 7.42 -3.88 1.97
C ALA A 49 6.93 -2.80 2.95
N MET A 50 7.46 -2.75 4.17
CA MET A 50 7.11 -1.70 5.14
C MET A 50 7.60 -0.32 4.73
N ARG A 51 8.78 -0.23 4.09
CA ARG A 51 9.27 1.02 3.51
C ARG A 51 8.28 1.60 2.50
N LEU A 52 7.63 0.74 1.70
CA LEU A 52 6.59 1.16 0.77
C LEU A 52 5.32 1.67 1.50
N VAL A 53 4.93 1.06 2.61
CA VAL A 53 3.84 1.57 3.47
C VAL A 53 4.20 2.94 4.02
N THR A 54 5.39 3.09 4.60
CA THR A 54 5.87 4.37 5.15
C THR A 54 5.95 5.46 4.09
N ASP A 55 6.40 5.14 2.87
CA ASP A 55 6.41 6.10 1.75
C ASP A 55 4.98 6.53 1.38
N SER A 56 4.01 5.61 1.39
CA SER A 56 2.62 5.97 1.10
C SER A 56 2.02 6.92 2.14
N ILE A 57 2.40 6.79 3.42
CA ILE A 57 2.01 7.71 4.48
C ILE A 57 2.69 9.07 4.29
N ALA A 58 3.96 9.08 3.88
CA ALA A 58 4.64 10.33 3.51
C ALA A 58 3.93 11.04 2.34
N GLN A 59 3.45 10.29 1.34
CA GLN A 59 2.64 10.85 0.24
C GLN A 59 1.30 11.42 0.73
N GLN A 60 0.68 10.83 1.75
CA GLN A 60 -0.55 11.38 2.33
C GLN A 60 -0.36 12.78 2.89
N ARG A 61 0.81 13.09 3.48
CA ARG A 61 1.13 14.44 3.98
C ARG A 61 1.11 15.49 2.85
N GLN A 62 1.61 15.15 1.67
CA GLN A 62 1.59 16.06 0.53
C GLN A 62 0.15 16.38 0.11
N VAL A 63 -0.72 15.36 0.08
CA VAL A 63 -2.15 15.51 -0.24
C VAL A 63 -2.86 16.33 0.85
N ALA A 64 -2.57 16.07 2.12
CA ALA A 64 -3.09 16.84 3.24
C ALA A 64 -2.74 18.33 3.10
N SER A 65 -1.47 18.63 2.80
CA SER A 65 -0.99 19.99 2.60
C SER A 65 -1.73 20.69 1.46
N PHE A 66 -1.91 20.01 0.32
CA PHE A 66 -2.67 20.56 -0.80
C PHE A 66 -4.15 20.78 -0.44
N SER A 67 -4.76 19.85 0.29
CA SER A 67 -6.16 19.97 0.71
C SER A 67 -6.41 21.15 1.65
N VAL A 68 -5.43 21.49 2.50
CA VAL A 68 -5.51 22.69 3.36
C VAL A 68 -5.30 23.95 2.53
N ILE A 69 -4.29 23.98 1.66
CA ILE A 69 -3.97 25.16 0.83
C ILE A 69 -5.14 25.52 -0.10
N ALA A 70 -5.75 24.52 -0.73
CA ALA A 70 -6.82 24.70 -1.70
C ALA A 70 -8.22 24.81 -1.05
N HIS A 71 -8.32 24.82 0.28
CA HIS A 71 -9.62 24.89 0.94
C HIS A 71 -10.24 26.29 0.75
N PRO A 72 -11.50 26.40 0.28
CA PRO A 72 -12.13 27.69 -0.01
C PRO A 72 -12.11 28.68 1.16
N ALA A 73 -12.36 28.21 2.39
CA ALA A 73 -12.31 29.05 3.58
C ALA A 73 -10.93 29.68 3.83
N CYS A 74 -9.85 28.92 3.60
CA CYS A 74 -8.48 29.40 3.76
C CYS A 74 -8.11 30.43 2.68
N LEU A 75 -8.53 30.18 1.43
CA LEU A 75 -8.36 31.13 0.33
C LEU A 75 -9.14 32.42 0.55
N THR A 76 -10.39 32.35 1.00
CA THR A 76 -11.18 33.54 1.34
C THR A 76 -10.52 34.34 2.46
N GLY A 77 -10.01 33.68 3.51
CA GLY A 77 -9.26 34.35 4.57
C GLY A 77 -8.01 35.06 4.06
N LEU A 78 -7.24 34.41 3.18
CA LEU A 78 -6.06 35.01 2.56
C LEU A 78 -6.43 36.22 1.69
N VAL A 79 -7.43 36.09 0.82
CA VAL A 79 -7.91 37.18 -0.06
C VAL A 79 -8.46 38.34 0.77
N ALA A 80 -9.19 38.08 1.85
CA ALA A 80 -9.70 39.10 2.75
C ALA A 80 -8.57 39.84 3.49
N GLY A 81 -7.56 39.11 3.97
CA GLY A 81 -6.36 39.70 4.57
C GLY A 81 -5.59 40.56 3.56
N CYS A 82 -5.45 40.06 2.33
CA CYS A 82 -4.84 40.77 1.22
C CYS A 82 -5.58 42.08 0.89
N ALA A 83 -6.91 42.02 0.76
CA ALA A 83 -7.74 43.19 0.51
C ALA A 83 -7.67 44.20 1.66
N SER A 84 -7.57 43.73 2.90
CA SER A 84 -7.44 44.59 4.09
C SER A 84 -6.10 45.32 4.11
N ILE A 85 -4.99 44.62 3.85
CA ILE A 85 -3.64 45.23 3.75
C ILE A 85 -3.61 46.27 2.63
N TYR A 86 -4.20 45.94 1.47
CA TYR A 86 -4.29 46.86 0.34
C TYR A 86 -5.07 48.13 0.69
N ARG A 87 -6.26 48.01 1.30
CA ARG A 87 -7.08 49.16 1.71
C ARG A 87 -6.39 50.05 2.74
N LEU A 88 -5.70 49.46 3.72
CA LEU A 88 -5.01 50.20 4.78
C LEU A 88 -3.76 50.94 4.26
N ASN A 89 -3.09 50.39 3.24
CA ASN A 89 -1.87 50.99 2.66
C ASN A 89 -2.12 51.76 1.35
N ALA A 90 -3.38 51.86 0.91
CA ALA A 90 -3.75 52.51 -0.36
C ALA A 90 -3.29 53.98 -0.46
N GLN A 91 -3.11 54.66 0.68
CA GLN A 91 -2.66 56.05 0.74
C GLN A 91 -1.20 56.23 1.16
N ARG A 92 -0.50 55.15 1.54
CA ARG A 92 0.77 55.25 2.28
C ARG A 92 1.99 54.93 1.44
N ASP A 93 1.98 53.81 0.68
CA ASP A 93 2.97 53.43 -0.35
C ASP A 93 2.69 52.02 -0.91
N PHE A 94 2.75 51.84 -2.24
CA PHE A 94 2.49 50.53 -2.90
C PHE A 94 3.54 49.47 -2.55
N GLY A 95 4.81 49.86 -2.39
CA GLY A 95 5.91 48.94 -2.04
C GLY A 95 5.71 48.28 -0.68
N THR A 96 5.31 49.05 0.32
CA THR A 96 5.03 48.53 1.68
C THR A 96 3.84 47.56 1.67
N ALA A 97 2.81 47.86 0.88
CA ALA A 97 1.69 46.95 0.69
C ALA A 97 2.15 45.61 0.10
N LEU A 98 2.98 45.62 -0.96
CA LEU A 98 3.48 44.40 -1.60
C LEU A 98 4.31 43.52 -0.64
N ILE A 99 5.16 44.13 0.19
CA ILE A 99 5.97 43.41 1.19
C ILE A 99 5.07 42.76 2.24
N MET A 100 4.07 43.48 2.76
CA MET A 100 3.13 42.92 3.75
C MET A 100 2.29 41.77 3.17
N MET A 101 1.90 41.87 1.90
CA MET A 101 1.17 40.81 1.20
C MET A 101 2.03 39.55 1.05
N CYS A 102 3.29 39.72 0.67
CA CYS A 102 4.26 38.62 0.62
C CYS A 102 4.45 37.99 2.01
N GLY A 103 4.60 38.81 3.05
CA GLY A 103 4.68 38.37 4.45
C GLY A 103 3.44 37.59 4.89
N LEU A 104 2.24 38.03 4.52
CA LEU A 104 0.98 37.34 4.83
C LEU A 104 0.92 35.97 4.13
N VAL A 105 1.32 35.89 2.86
CA VAL A 105 1.40 34.61 2.13
C VAL A 105 2.41 33.67 2.77
N LEU A 106 3.58 34.17 3.17
CA LEU A 106 4.59 33.36 3.86
C LEU A 106 4.09 32.86 5.23
N ALA A 107 3.45 33.73 6.01
CA ALA A 107 2.84 33.38 7.29
C ALA A 107 1.72 32.32 7.12
N TYR A 108 0.91 32.46 6.07
CA TYR A 108 -0.12 31.48 5.71
C TYR A 108 0.50 30.10 5.40
N LEU A 109 1.50 30.04 4.52
CA LEU A 109 2.17 28.78 4.18
C LEU A 109 2.90 28.16 5.40
N ALA A 110 3.46 28.99 6.28
CA ALA A 110 4.06 28.53 7.54
C ALA A 110 3.01 27.93 8.49
N ALA A 111 1.85 28.56 8.63
CA ALA A 111 0.75 28.03 9.44
C ALA A 111 0.25 26.68 8.91
N VAL A 112 0.10 26.54 7.58
CA VAL A 112 -0.24 25.25 6.96
C VAL A 112 0.82 24.19 7.26
N ARG A 113 2.11 24.55 7.20
CA ARG A 113 3.20 23.62 7.55
C ARG A 113 3.15 23.17 9.00
N LEU A 114 2.83 24.06 9.94
CA LEU A 114 2.68 23.71 11.35
C LEU A 114 1.48 22.78 11.58
N LEU A 115 0.33 23.06 10.97
CA LEU A 115 -0.86 22.22 11.08
C LEU A 115 -0.62 20.81 10.50
N THR A 116 0.17 20.71 9.43
CA THR A 116 0.51 19.43 8.79
C THR A 116 1.67 18.68 9.47
N ALA A 117 2.37 19.30 10.43
CA ALA A 117 3.48 18.67 11.15
C ALA A 117 3.04 17.45 11.99
N ASN A 118 1.77 17.41 12.43
CA ASN A 118 1.23 16.28 13.17
C ASN A 118 1.21 14.96 12.37
N TYR A 119 1.16 15.01 11.03
CA TYR A 119 1.30 13.80 10.19
C TYR A 119 2.69 13.18 10.28
N ILE A 120 3.73 14.01 10.45
CA ILE A 120 5.12 13.53 10.58
C ILE A 120 5.27 12.73 11.87
N ARG A 121 4.71 13.26 12.98
CA ARG A 121 4.72 12.57 14.28
C ARG A 121 4.00 11.23 14.25
N LEU A 122 2.91 11.13 13.49
CA LEU A 122 2.22 9.86 13.27
C LEU A 122 3.07 8.87 12.46
N ALA A 123 3.74 9.33 11.40
CA ALA A 123 4.66 8.51 10.63
C ALA A 123 5.86 8.03 11.46
N GLU A 124 6.39 8.87 12.35
CA GLU A 124 7.44 8.53 13.32
C GLU A 124 6.97 7.52 14.38
N GLY A 125 5.67 7.54 14.73
CA GLY A 125 5.05 6.60 15.66
C GLY A 125 4.89 5.18 15.10
N LEU A 126 4.87 5.01 13.78
CA LEU A 126 4.79 3.71 13.11
C LEU A 126 6.16 3.01 13.08
N LYS A 127 6.68 2.66 14.25
CA LYS A 127 7.86 1.80 14.37
C LYS A 127 7.51 0.42 13.85
N TRP A 128 7.97 0.08 12.64
CA TRP A 128 7.61 -1.14 11.90
C TRP A 128 7.65 -2.43 12.74
N LYS A 129 8.66 -2.60 13.61
CA LYS A 129 8.78 -3.77 14.50
C LYS A 129 7.65 -3.86 15.52
N GLN A 130 7.33 -2.74 16.18
CA GLN A 130 6.27 -2.68 17.18
C GLN A 130 4.88 -2.73 16.55
N TRP A 131 4.79 -2.35 15.28
CA TRP A 131 3.52 -2.36 14.56
C TRP A 131 3.20 -3.74 14.00
N ILE A 132 4.17 -4.48 13.44
CA ILE A 132 3.95 -5.84 12.92
C ILE A 132 3.87 -6.88 14.04
N THR A 133 4.69 -6.73 15.08
CA THR A 133 4.68 -7.67 16.20
C THR A 133 3.52 -7.36 17.12
N ARG A 134 2.58 -8.30 17.19
CA ARG A 134 1.47 -8.24 18.14
C ARG A 134 2.01 -8.23 19.58
N PRO A 135 1.36 -7.53 20.53
CA PRO A 135 1.67 -7.68 21.95
C PRO A 135 1.52 -9.14 22.45
N ASP A 136 0.79 -9.97 21.70
CA ASP A 136 0.56 -11.40 21.95
C ASP A 136 1.56 -12.34 21.22
N GLY A 137 2.58 -11.81 20.53
CA GLY A 137 3.69 -12.59 19.95
C GLY A 137 3.44 -13.30 18.61
N ASN A 138 2.25 -13.17 18.01
CA ASN A 138 1.99 -13.63 16.63
C ASN A 138 2.27 -12.51 15.61
N ASP A 139 3.06 -12.81 14.58
CA ASP A 139 3.38 -11.87 13.50
C ASP A 139 2.20 -11.67 12.53
N ASP A 140 1.95 -10.41 12.14
CA ASP A 140 1.02 -10.09 11.05
C ASP A 140 1.55 -10.63 9.70
N TYR A 141 0.67 -11.11 8.83
CA TYR A 141 1.04 -11.62 7.50
C TYR A 141 1.29 -10.45 6.55
N VAL A 142 2.52 -10.36 6.02
CA VAL A 142 2.87 -9.36 5.01
C VAL A 142 2.80 -10.02 3.63
N LEU A 143 1.87 -9.56 2.81
CA LEU A 143 1.66 -9.99 1.44
C LEU A 143 2.25 -8.93 0.52
N ALA A 144 3.01 -9.34 -0.49
CA ALA A 144 3.60 -8.41 -1.45
C ALA A 144 3.40 -8.85 -2.90
N ALA A 145 3.27 -7.85 -3.77
CA ALA A 145 3.35 -8.03 -5.21
C ALA A 145 4.72 -7.52 -5.68
N ARG A 146 5.45 -8.38 -6.38
CA ARG A 146 6.77 -8.11 -6.94
C ARG A 146 6.69 -8.08 -8.47
N PHE A 147 7.31 -7.09 -9.09
CA PHE A 147 7.47 -7.01 -10.53
C PHE A 147 8.96 -7.00 -10.85
N GLY A 148 9.48 -8.13 -11.34
CA GLY A 148 10.92 -8.33 -11.45
C GLY A 148 11.57 -8.49 -10.08
N ASP A 149 12.48 -7.58 -9.72
CA ASP A 149 13.15 -7.56 -8.41
C ASP A 149 12.50 -6.56 -7.43
N GLU A 150 11.60 -5.70 -7.90
CA GLU A 150 11.03 -4.62 -7.09
C GLU A 150 9.67 -4.97 -6.49
N ILE A 151 9.50 -4.68 -5.20
CA ILE A 151 8.18 -4.74 -4.53
C ILE A 151 7.36 -3.52 -4.96
N ILE A 152 6.23 -3.77 -5.61
CA ILE A 152 5.35 -2.74 -6.15
C ILE A 152 4.07 -2.54 -5.36
N ALA A 153 3.61 -3.55 -4.63
CA ALA A 153 2.45 -3.48 -3.76
C ALA A 153 2.70 -4.28 -2.49
N THR A 154 2.07 -3.86 -1.40
CA THR A 154 2.14 -4.52 -0.11
C THR A 154 0.80 -4.44 0.60
N LEU A 155 0.47 -5.50 1.31
CA LEU A 155 -0.71 -5.60 2.16
C LEU A 155 -0.33 -6.30 3.46
N VAL A 156 -0.71 -5.71 4.58
CA VAL A 156 -0.49 -6.30 5.90
C VAL A 156 -1.84 -6.81 6.42
N LEU A 157 -1.92 -8.12 6.59
CA LEU A 157 -3.10 -8.86 6.99
C LEU A 157 -2.90 -9.43 8.40
N ARG A 158 -3.80 -9.08 9.31
CA ARG A 158 -3.90 -9.67 10.63
C ARG A 158 -4.99 -10.72 10.64
N ILE A 159 -4.70 -11.91 11.13
CA ILE A 159 -5.73 -12.92 11.36
C ILE A 159 -6.14 -12.86 12.83
N VAL A 160 -7.38 -12.46 13.09
CA VAL A 160 -7.98 -12.45 14.43
C VAL A 160 -8.73 -13.76 14.60
N THR A 161 -8.31 -14.58 15.56
CA THR A 161 -9.09 -15.79 15.91
C THR A 161 -9.95 -15.47 17.12
N SER A 162 -11.15 -16.06 17.21
CA SER A 162 -12.13 -15.78 18.28
C SER A 162 -11.66 -16.15 19.70
N ALA A 163 -10.41 -16.61 19.86
CA ALA A 163 -9.75 -16.86 21.13
C ALA A 163 -8.96 -15.64 21.65
N ASP A 164 -8.91 -14.53 20.90
CA ASP A 164 -8.15 -13.35 21.30
C ASP A 164 -8.90 -12.50 22.35
N PRO A 165 -8.31 -12.25 23.53
CA PRO A 165 -8.95 -11.51 24.62
C PRO A 165 -8.94 -9.98 24.45
N THR A 166 -8.35 -9.43 23.38
CA THR A 166 -8.09 -7.98 23.25
C THR A 166 -9.07 -7.22 22.35
N SER A 167 -9.99 -7.89 21.65
CA SER A 167 -11.02 -7.22 20.82
C SER A 167 -12.32 -6.96 21.58
N SER A 168 -12.25 -6.34 22.76
CA SER A 168 -13.44 -5.95 23.53
C SER A 168 -13.64 -4.44 23.58
N LYS A 169 -14.35 -3.91 22.57
CA LYS A 169 -15.39 -2.86 22.71
C LYS A 169 -15.94 -2.47 21.34
N GLY A 170 -17.08 -3.04 20.97
CA GLY A 170 -17.85 -2.52 19.84
C GLY A 170 -18.75 -3.54 19.18
N THR A 171 -20.00 -3.58 19.65
CA THR A 171 -21.18 -4.06 18.91
C THR A 171 -21.36 -5.56 18.76
N ARG A 172 -22.31 -6.07 19.55
CA ARG A 172 -22.95 -7.38 19.42
C ARG A 172 -23.51 -7.54 18.01
N SER A 173 -23.00 -8.51 17.26
CA SER A 173 -23.80 -9.20 16.25
C SER A 173 -23.54 -10.70 16.36
N SER A 174 -24.65 -11.40 16.55
CA SER A 174 -24.82 -12.82 16.77
C SER A 174 -24.51 -13.63 15.52
N SER A 175 -23.57 -14.58 15.62
CA SER A 175 -23.78 -16.00 15.25
C SER A 175 -22.42 -16.67 15.03
N VAL A 176 -22.07 -17.55 15.98
CA VAL A 176 -21.36 -18.81 15.78
C VAL A 176 -20.84 -19.06 14.36
N ARG A 177 -19.60 -18.64 14.08
CA ARG A 177 -18.76 -19.33 13.09
C ARG A 177 -17.40 -19.56 13.71
N LYS A 178 -17.01 -20.83 13.70
CA LYS A 178 -15.77 -21.39 14.26
C LYS A 178 -14.58 -21.05 13.34
N GLY A 179 -14.47 -19.79 12.94
CA GLY A 179 -13.50 -19.31 11.96
C GLY A 179 -13.07 -17.90 12.34
N GLY A 180 -11.77 -17.64 12.31
CA GLY A 180 -11.24 -16.29 12.53
C GLY A 180 -11.67 -15.30 11.44
N SER A 181 -11.35 -14.03 11.64
CA SER A 181 -11.57 -12.93 10.69
C SER A 181 -10.24 -12.34 10.24
N GLY A 182 -10.13 -11.97 8.97
CA GLY A 182 -8.99 -11.24 8.42
C GLY A 182 -9.18 -9.74 8.57
N VAL A 183 -8.20 -9.04 9.14
CA VAL A 183 -8.21 -7.59 9.32
C VAL A 183 -7.05 -6.98 8.54
N ILE A 184 -7.33 -6.13 7.56
CA ILE A 184 -6.32 -5.48 6.73
C ILE A 184 -5.84 -4.21 7.43
N ARG A 185 -4.57 -4.19 7.83
CA ARG A 185 -3.96 -3.08 8.58
C ARG A 185 -3.23 -2.09 7.70
N ALA A 186 -2.71 -2.53 6.56
CA ALA A 186 -2.15 -1.64 5.56
C ALA A 186 -2.39 -2.24 4.17
N TRP A 187 -2.64 -1.36 3.22
CA TRP A 187 -2.71 -1.71 1.81
C TRP A 187 -2.19 -0.52 1.01
N THR A 188 -1.18 -0.76 0.19
CA THR A 188 -0.64 0.28 -0.67
C THR A 188 -0.02 -0.30 -1.93
N THR A 189 -0.01 0.54 -2.95
CA THR A 189 0.59 0.27 -4.27
C THR A 189 1.46 1.47 -4.61
N ARG A 190 2.64 1.20 -5.19
CA ARG A 190 3.50 2.25 -5.76
C ARG A 190 2.72 3.08 -6.77
N TYR A 191 2.93 4.40 -6.75
CA TYR A 191 2.18 5.36 -7.57
C TYR A 191 2.17 4.99 -9.06
N ARG A 192 3.32 4.59 -9.62
CA ARG A 192 3.47 4.18 -11.04
C ARG A 192 2.64 2.94 -11.43
N TYR A 193 2.19 2.17 -10.45
CA TYR A 193 1.47 0.91 -10.63
C TYR A 193 0.02 1.01 -10.13
N ARG A 194 -0.45 2.20 -9.73
CA ARG A 194 -1.86 2.45 -9.44
C ARG A 194 -2.68 2.41 -10.72
N ASP A 195 -3.98 2.15 -10.57
CA ASP A 195 -4.96 2.03 -11.66
C ASP A 195 -4.73 0.88 -12.66
N LYS A 196 -3.78 -0.03 -12.36
CA LYS A 196 -3.50 -1.24 -13.14
C LYS A 196 -4.17 -2.51 -12.60
N GLY A 197 -5.11 -2.40 -11.66
CA GLY A 197 -5.77 -3.55 -11.03
C GLY A 197 -4.98 -4.29 -9.94
N ILE A 198 -3.66 -4.08 -9.86
CA ILE A 198 -2.75 -4.75 -8.90
C ILE A 198 -3.23 -4.62 -7.44
N GLY A 199 -3.75 -3.45 -7.07
CA GLY A 199 -4.30 -3.23 -5.74
C GLY A 199 -5.51 -4.12 -5.44
N GLY A 200 -6.40 -4.32 -6.42
CA GLY A 200 -7.55 -5.22 -6.29
C GLY A 200 -7.14 -6.68 -6.19
N ASP A 201 -6.13 -7.10 -6.95
CA ASP A 201 -5.60 -8.46 -6.89
C ASP A 201 -4.90 -8.75 -5.54
N MET A 202 -4.25 -7.74 -4.93
CA MET A 202 -3.77 -7.84 -3.55
C MET A 202 -4.89 -8.09 -2.54
N LEU A 203 -6.04 -7.41 -2.70
CA LEU A 203 -7.20 -7.62 -1.82
C LEU A 203 -7.78 -9.03 -2.00
N ARG A 204 -7.85 -9.53 -3.24
CA ARG A 204 -8.25 -10.92 -3.52
C ARG A 204 -7.30 -11.93 -2.89
N LEU A 205 -5.99 -11.71 -3.00
CA LEU A 205 -4.97 -12.55 -2.36
C LEU A 205 -5.16 -12.58 -0.82
N ALA A 206 -5.47 -11.44 -0.22
CA ALA A 206 -5.74 -11.34 1.22
C ALA A 206 -6.99 -12.15 1.60
N VAL A 207 -8.06 -12.10 0.81
CA VAL A 207 -9.26 -12.91 1.01
C VAL A 207 -8.94 -14.40 0.90
N LEU A 208 -8.22 -14.84 -0.12
CA LEU A 208 -7.82 -16.23 -0.29
C LEU A 208 -6.94 -16.73 0.85
N THR A 209 -5.99 -15.92 1.30
CA THR A 209 -5.11 -16.24 2.42
C THR A 209 -5.90 -16.35 3.73
N THR A 210 -6.86 -15.44 3.95
CA THR A 210 -7.77 -15.51 5.10
C THR A 210 -8.62 -16.77 5.07
N ARG A 211 -9.22 -17.10 3.91
CA ARG A 211 -10.07 -18.29 3.76
C ARG A 211 -9.30 -19.59 3.93
N SER A 212 -8.07 -19.65 3.42
CA SER A 212 -7.17 -20.79 3.59
C SER A 212 -6.84 -21.07 5.06
N LYS A 213 -6.79 -20.04 5.90
CA LYS A 213 -6.41 -20.16 7.33
C LYS A 213 -7.60 -20.25 8.28
N CYS A 214 -8.67 -19.51 8.02
CA CYS A 214 -9.81 -19.35 8.93
C CYS A 214 -11.08 -20.07 8.46
N GLY A 215 -11.07 -20.69 7.29
CA GLY A 215 -12.22 -21.34 6.67
C GLY A 215 -12.85 -20.49 5.57
N HIS A 216 -13.60 -21.15 4.69
CA HIS A 216 -14.15 -20.57 3.45
C HIS A 216 -14.99 -19.30 3.66
N ASP A 217 -15.63 -19.20 4.82
CA ASP A 217 -16.60 -18.14 5.16
C ASP A 217 -16.01 -17.05 6.07
N ALA A 218 -14.68 -17.00 6.22
CA ALA A 218 -14.02 -16.02 7.07
C ALA A 218 -14.18 -14.59 6.50
N PRO A 219 -14.74 -13.64 7.27
CA PRO A 219 -14.90 -12.27 6.82
C PRO A 219 -13.55 -11.55 6.77
N VAL A 220 -13.40 -10.65 5.80
CA VAL A 220 -12.24 -9.75 5.68
C VAL A 220 -12.71 -8.30 5.75
N THR A 221 -12.14 -7.53 6.67
CA THR A 221 -12.47 -6.11 6.87
C THR A 221 -11.21 -5.27 7.01
N PHE A 222 -11.29 -3.96 6.80
CA PHE A 222 -10.20 -3.04 7.15
C PHE A 222 -10.15 -2.81 8.66
N ASP A 223 -8.94 -2.63 9.19
CA ASP A 223 -8.72 -2.22 10.58
C ASP A 223 -9.23 -0.77 10.78
N PRO A 224 -10.04 -0.47 11.82
CA PRO A 224 -10.35 0.91 12.20
C PRO A 224 -9.09 1.75 12.45
N GLU A 225 -8.00 1.14 12.92
CA GLU A 225 -6.68 1.77 13.10
C GLU A 225 -5.67 1.33 12.03
N HIS A 226 -6.11 1.22 10.77
CA HIS A 226 -5.21 0.93 9.65
C HIS A 226 -4.22 2.08 9.40
N ALA A 227 -3.08 1.78 8.76
CA ALA A 227 -1.98 2.73 8.53
C ALA A 227 -2.40 4.04 7.84
N ASN A 228 -3.52 4.02 7.11
CA ASN A 228 -4.07 5.15 6.38
C ASN A 228 -5.33 5.77 7.03
N SER A 229 -5.83 5.26 8.16
CA SER A 229 -7.03 5.81 8.83
C SER A 229 -6.77 7.11 9.58
N ALA A 230 -5.50 7.41 9.84
CA ALA A 230 -5.15 8.46 10.75
C ALA A 230 -5.45 9.85 10.17
N ARG A 231 -6.42 10.53 10.77
CA ARG A 231 -6.92 11.85 10.34
C ARG A 231 -6.66 12.90 11.42
N PRO A 232 -5.41 13.38 11.58
CA PRO A 232 -5.09 14.39 12.57
C PRO A 232 -5.63 15.79 12.22
N LEU A 233 -6.13 16.00 10.99
CA LEU A 233 -6.76 17.25 10.57
C LEU A 233 -8.25 17.28 10.87
N HIS A 234 -8.76 18.50 11.05
CA HIS A 234 -10.19 18.76 11.21
C HIS A 234 -10.99 18.28 10.00
N ASP A 235 -12.23 17.84 10.22
CA ASP A 235 -13.03 17.08 9.25
C ASP A 235 -13.27 17.81 7.91
N MET A 236 -13.24 19.14 7.94
CA MET A 236 -13.36 19.99 6.75
C MET A 236 -12.26 19.71 5.70
N PHE A 237 -11.07 19.28 6.12
CA PHE A 237 -9.95 18.96 5.23
C PHE A 237 -9.86 17.46 4.89
N ASN A 238 -10.74 16.63 5.44
CA ASN A 238 -10.66 15.17 5.33
C ASN A 238 -11.37 14.61 4.09
N ARG A 239 -12.10 15.44 3.34
CA ARG A 239 -12.82 15.05 2.11
C ARG A 239 -12.03 14.15 1.14
N PRO A 240 -10.77 14.46 0.75
CA PRO A 240 -10.02 13.59 -0.14
C PRO A 240 -9.65 12.25 0.49
N PHE A 241 -9.50 12.19 1.82
CA PHE A 241 -9.22 10.96 2.55
C PHE A 241 -10.47 10.07 2.65
N VAL A 242 -11.63 10.66 2.97
CA VAL A 242 -12.92 9.96 3.00
C VAL A 242 -13.21 9.30 1.65
N ARG A 243 -13.07 10.04 0.55
CA ARG A 243 -13.29 9.49 -0.81
C ARG A 243 -12.32 8.36 -1.15
N ARG A 244 -11.09 8.38 -0.64
CA ARG A 244 -10.13 7.29 -0.86
C ARG A 244 -10.49 6.05 -0.04
N GLU A 245 -10.96 6.24 1.17
CA GLU A 245 -11.40 5.15 2.03
C GLU A 245 -12.68 4.50 1.50
N GLU A 246 -13.66 5.28 1.04
CA GLU A 246 -14.84 4.77 0.33
C GLU A 246 -14.45 3.93 -0.89
N ARG A 247 -13.50 4.40 -1.70
CA ARG A 247 -12.97 3.62 -2.84
C ARG A 247 -12.26 2.35 -2.39
N ALA A 248 -11.56 2.38 -1.26
CA ALA A 248 -10.90 1.21 -0.71
C ALA A 248 -11.91 0.16 -0.22
N LEU A 249 -12.99 0.60 0.44
CA LEU A 249 -14.09 -0.26 0.86
C LEU A 249 -14.79 -0.89 -0.34
N LEU A 250 -15.15 -0.09 -1.36
CA LEU A 250 -15.73 -0.60 -2.60
C LEU A 250 -14.80 -1.60 -3.32
N ALA A 251 -13.49 -1.35 -3.31
CA ALA A 251 -12.52 -2.28 -3.89
C ALA A 251 -12.45 -3.61 -3.13
N LEU A 252 -12.56 -3.58 -1.80
CA LEU A 252 -12.61 -4.78 -0.96
C LEU A 252 -13.91 -5.57 -1.18
N GLU A 253 -15.05 -4.89 -1.21
CA GLU A 253 -16.35 -5.52 -1.53
C GLU A 253 -16.31 -6.20 -2.89
N HIS A 254 -15.76 -5.52 -3.90
CA HIS A 254 -15.59 -6.10 -5.23
C HIS A 254 -14.64 -7.30 -5.23
N ALA A 255 -13.56 -7.26 -4.45
CA ALA A 255 -12.62 -8.38 -4.32
C ALA A 255 -13.27 -9.60 -3.65
N ILE A 256 -14.05 -9.40 -2.58
CA ILE A 256 -14.80 -10.46 -1.90
C ILE A 256 -15.81 -11.09 -2.86
N ALA A 257 -16.61 -10.25 -3.54
CA ALA A 257 -17.60 -10.72 -4.52
C ALA A 257 -16.94 -11.50 -5.68
N ALA A 258 -15.76 -11.09 -6.14
CA ALA A 258 -15.01 -11.83 -7.16
C ALA A 258 -14.52 -13.19 -6.65
N CYS A 259 -14.03 -13.25 -5.41
CA CYS A 259 -13.64 -14.53 -4.78
C CYS A 259 -14.84 -15.47 -4.59
N ASP A 260 -16.02 -14.94 -4.27
CA ASP A 260 -17.26 -15.72 -4.13
C ASP A 260 -17.76 -16.30 -5.45
N ARG A 261 -17.51 -15.59 -6.56
CA ARG A 261 -17.76 -16.10 -7.91
C ARG A 261 -16.72 -17.14 -8.38
N GLY A 262 -15.65 -17.36 -7.62
CA GLY A 262 -14.55 -18.26 -7.99
C GLY A 262 -13.56 -17.67 -9.00
N GLU A 263 -13.55 -16.36 -9.20
CA GLU A 263 -12.60 -15.67 -10.09
C GLU A 263 -11.23 -15.54 -9.39
N SER A 264 -10.44 -16.61 -9.34
CA SER A 264 -9.05 -16.56 -8.88
C SER A 264 -8.15 -16.04 -10.00
N CYS A 265 -8.16 -14.74 -10.27
CA CYS A 265 -7.33 -14.14 -11.31
C CYS A 265 -5.86 -14.03 -10.85
N PHE A 266 -5.07 -15.08 -11.04
CA PHE A 266 -3.60 -15.02 -11.00
C PHE A 266 -2.98 -15.35 -12.36
N GLN A 267 -3.67 -15.07 -13.46
CA GLN A 267 -3.08 -15.09 -14.79
C GLN A 267 -3.45 -13.83 -15.56
N THR A 268 -2.46 -12.98 -15.78
CA THR A 268 -2.43 -12.11 -16.95
C THR A 268 -1.84 -12.90 -18.10
N LYS A 269 -2.59 -12.99 -19.20
CA LYS A 269 -2.13 -13.37 -20.54
C LYS A 269 -0.82 -12.68 -20.92
#